data_AF-A0A6C0DL73-F1
#
_entry.id   AF-A0A6C0DL73-F1
#
_cell.length_a   1.000
_cell.length_b   1.000
_cell.length_c   1.000
_cell.angle_alpha   90.00
_cell.angle_beta   90.00
_cell.angle_gamma   90.00
#
_symmetry.space_group_name_H-M   'P 1'
#
loop_
_entity.id
_entity.type
_entity.pdbx_description
1 polymer ?
#
loop_
_entity_poly.entity_id
_entity_poly.type
_entity_poly.pdbx_seq_one_letter_code
_entity_poly.pdbx_strand_id
1 'polypeptide(L)'
;MSKTCIDCKISFNLDNFYKGSNQCKKCKSNKSKCEHDKIKRQCRDCGGSLYCEHDIRRAVCKECKGSSICEHDKIRNSCRECNGSAFCEHDKIKSICRECKGSRICEHDKIRSRCRYCKGASICEHDKVKSQCRDCGGSSICEHNIRKSVCRDCGGSSICEHNKIRNSCRECNGSCFCEHNKKKNKCIICNPNCACRECKIILVDKRTQFYPLCQACFCNAYPDHEKSTLYKIKERYLRDELRRRFPDKDINMVFDKAVDGGCSKKRPDVLIDLLLYSIIIECDENQHKNYECENKRTMQLFEDLGNRPLILIRFNPDSYGSSEENNRKVDGCFKPLTKIEDIHKKKFYELNEEEWKRRVDILEKVIKDKISFEVPQKEIEEIKLFYNKTKIKDLD
;
A
#
# COMPACT_ATOMS: atom_id res chain seq x y z
N MET A 1 72.64 31.74 -0.16
CA MET A 1 72.41 33.18 -0.43
C MET A 1 71.25 33.67 0.44
N SER A 2 71.47 34.72 1.24
CA SER A 2 70.44 35.36 2.07
C SER A 2 70.04 36.72 1.48
N LYS A 3 68.81 37.16 1.76
CA LYS A 3 68.25 38.42 1.26
C LYS A 3 67.51 39.13 2.40
N THR A 4 67.69 40.44 2.52
CA THR A 4 67.05 41.26 3.56
C THR A 4 65.71 41.80 3.09
N CYS A 5 64.68 41.65 3.93
CA CYS A 5 63.35 42.18 3.66
C CYS A 5 63.34 43.71 3.80
N ILE A 6 62.83 44.43 2.80
CA ILE A 6 62.72 45.90 2.86
C ILE A 6 61.79 46.39 3.97
N ASP A 7 60.78 45.60 4.36
CA ASP A 7 59.76 45.98 5.34
C ASP A 7 60.20 45.73 6.79
N CYS A 8 60.61 44.50 7.14
CA CYS A 8 60.98 44.15 8.52
C CYS A 8 62.49 44.19 8.79
N LYS A 9 63.32 44.52 7.79
CA LYS A 9 64.78 44.63 7.88
C LYS A 9 65.52 43.37 8.38
N ILE A 10 64.85 42.22 8.40
CA ILE A 10 65.44 40.92 8.78
C ILE A 10 65.93 40.19 7.51
N SER A 11 67.08 39.53 7.62
CA SER A 11 67.68 38.69 6.57
C SER A 11 67.14 37.27 6.63
N PHE A 12 66.61 36.77 5.50
CA PHE A 12 66.09 35.41 5.37
C PHE A 12 66.74 34.69 4.18
N ASN A 13 66.62 33.36 4.14
CA ASN A 13 66.90 32.58 2.94
C ASN A 13 65.97 32.99 1.78
N LEU A 14 66.45 32.84 0.54
CA LEU A 14 65.70 33.23 -0.67
C LEU A 14 64.30 32.59 -0.78
N ASP A 15 64.09 31.40 -0.20
CA ASP A 15 62.79 30.71 -0.16
C ASP A 15 61.70 31.48 0.58
N ASN A 16 62.08 32.45 1.41
CA ASN A 16 61.15 33.34 2.13
C ASN A 16 60.71 34.54 1.30
N PHE A 17 61.07 34.60 0.02
CA PHE A 17 60.68 35.66 -0.92
C PHE A 17 59.91 35.05 -2.10
N TYR A 18 59.05 35.86 -2.73
CA TYR A 18 58.51 35.52 -4.06
C TYR A 18 59.55 35.87 -5.13
N LYS A 19 59.54 35.19 -6.28
CA LYS A 19 60.44 35.48 -7.41
C LYS A 19 60.32 36.96 -7.78
N GLY A 20 61.44 37.69 -7.74
CA GLY A 20 61.50 39.14 -8.02
C GLY A 20 61.04 40.08 -6.88
N SER A 21 60.69 39.58 -5.69
CA SER A 21 60.22 40.40 -4.56
C SER A 21 61.36 40.78 -3.60
N ASN A 22 61.39 42.05 -3.15
CA ASN A 22 62.27 42.54 -2.06
C ASN A 22 61.60 42.52 -0.67
N GLN A 23 60.34 42.08 -0.61
CA GLN A 23 59.59 41.85 0.63
C GLN A 23 59.48 40.35 0.93
N CYS A 24 59.66 39.96 2.19
CA CYS A 24 59.48 38.59 2.62
C CYS A 24 57.99 38.19 2.59
N LYS A 25 57.72 36.89 2.43
CA LYS A 25 56.38 36.32 2.35
C LYS A 25 55.50 36.71 3.55
N LYS A 26 56.07 36.82 4.75
CA LYS A 26 55.37 37.22 5.98
C LYS A 26 54.90 38.68 5.95
N CYS A 27 55.79 39.62 5.64
CA CYS A 27 55.44 41.04 5.52
C CYS A 27 54.42 41.31 4.42
N LYS A 28 54.56 40.62 3.28
CA LYS A 28 53.62 40.73 2.15
C LYS A 28 52.25 40.15 2.51
N SER A 29 52.20 39.04 3.25
CA SER A 29 50.96 38.45 3.78
C SER A 29 50.27 39.40 4.76
N ASN A 30 51.00 39.98 5.71
CA ASN A 30 50.44 40.89 6.72
C ASN A 30 49.87 42.17 6.09
N LYS A 31 50.50 42.76 5.06
CA LYS A 31 49.93 43.91 4.33
C LYS A 31 48.58 43.62 3.66
N SER A 32 48.36 42.36 3.28
CA SER A 32 47.14 41.90 2.63
C SER A 32 46.01 41.57 3.61
N LYS A 33 46.29 41.50 4.92
CA LYS A 33 45.31 41.29 5.98
C LYS A 33 44.81 42.61 6.56
N CYS A 34 43.58 42.62 7.07
CA CYS A 34 43.06 43.72 7.88
C CYS A 34 43.35 43.48 9.37
N GLU A 35 42.91 44.39 10.22
CA GLU A 35 42.98 44.28 11.69
C GLU A 35 42.24 43.04 12.25
N HIS A 36 41.27 42.50 11.51
CA HIS A 36 40.54 41.26 11.86
C HIS A 36 41.25 39.97 11.42
N ASP A 37 42.55 40.02 11.09
CA ASP A 37 43.37 38.89 10.62
C ASP A 37 42.89 38.18 9.33
N LYS A 38 41.83 38.70 8.70
CA LYS A 38 41.28 38.25 7.41
C LYS A 38 41.98 38.99 6.26
N ILE A 39 42.06 38.37 5.09
CA ILE A 39 42.51 39.06 3.87
C ILE A 39 41.54 40.23 3.62
N LYS A 40 42.04 41.46 3.38
CA LYS A 40 41.24 42.69 3.28
C LYS A 40 40.00 42.54 2.38
N ARG A 41 40.17 42.01 1.18
CA ARG A 41 39.05 41.77 0.22
C ARG A 41 37.99 40.77 0.72
N GLN A 42 38.32 39.94 1.70
CA GLN A 42 37.46 38.87 2.26
C GLN A 42 36.94 39.21 3.66
N CYS A 43 37.28 40.36 4.22
CA CYS A 43 36.79 40.78 5.52
C CYS A 43 35.42 41.44 5.37
N ARG A 44 34.38 40.87 5.97
CA ARG A 44 33.03 41.47 5.98
C ARG A 44 33.00 42.76 6.81
N ASP A 45 33.66 42.72 7.95
CA ASP A 45 33.72 43.80 8.94
C ASP A 45 34.39 45.07 8.38
N CYS A 46 35.32 44.92 7.43
CA CYS A 46 35.97 46.02 6.73
C CYS A 46 35.35 46.37 5.35
N GLY A 47 34.16 45.85 5.03
CA GLY A 47 33.52 46.11 3.72
C GLY A 47 34.29 45.54 2.53
N GLY A 48 34.95 44.40 2.72
CA GLY A 48 35.81 43.78 1.71
C GLY A 48 35.09 43.54 0.38
N SER A 49 35.76 43.87 -0.73
CA SER A 49 35.20 43.90 -2.08
C SER A 49 34.61 42.57 -2.59
N LEU A 50 34.87 41.44 -1.92
CA LEU A 50 34.25 40.16 -2.25
C LEU A 50 32.75 40.09 -1.92
N TYR A 51 32.27 40.89 -0.96
CA TYR A 51 30.87 40.90 -0.52
C TYR A 51 30.14 42.13 -1.06
N CYS A 52 28.86 41.97 -1.35
CA CYS A 52 27.95 43.07 -1.68
C CYS A 52 27.37 43.69 -0.40
N GLU A 53 26.56 44.74 -0.56
CA GLU A 53 25.80 45.36 0.53
C GLU A 53 24.83 44.39 1.24
N HIS A 54 24.42 43.30 0.57
CA HIS A 54 23.56 42.26 1.13
C HIS A 54 24.32 41.18 1.95
N ASP A 55 25.58 41.43 2.33
CA ASP A 55 26.47 40.51 3.09
C ASP A 55 26.64 39.10 2.46
N ILE A 56 26.41 39.01 1.15
CA ILE A 56 26.61 37.81 0.32
C ILE A 56 27.77 38.07 -0.64
N ARG A 57 28.50 37.02 -1.04
CA ARG A 57 29.57 37.16 -2.05
C ARG A 57 28.98 37.74 -3.34
N ARG A 58 29.55 38.83 -3.87
CA ARG A 58 29.03 39.57 -5.04
C ARG A 58 28.69 38.66 -6.22
N ALA A 59 29.56 37.70 -6.52
CA ALA A 59 29.40 36.79 -7.65
C ALA A 59 28.11 35.93 -7.59
N VAL A 60 27.56 35.66 -6.40
CA VAL A 60 26.37 34.81 -6.21
C VAL A 60 25.18 35.57 -5.63
N CYS A 61 25.27 36.89 -5.48
CA CYS A 61 24.15 37.71 -5.03
C CYS A 61 23.12 37.85 -6.16
N LYS A 62 21.87 37.49 -5.90
CA LYS A 62 20.78 37.60 -6.88
C LYS A 62 20.37 39.05 -7.13
N GLU A 63 20.24 39.82 -6.06
CA GLU A 63 19.85 41.23 -6.11
C GLU A 63 20.87 42.08 -6.88
N CYS A 64 22.16 41.79 -6.73
CA CYS A 64 23.22 42.44 -7.51
C CYS A 64 23.46 41.82 -8.91
N LYS A 65 22.65 40.84 -9.34
CA LYS A 65 22.87 40.04 -10.57
C LYS A 65 24.33 39.59 -10.72
N GLY A 66 24.84 38.94 -9.68
CA GLY A 66 26.22 38.49 -9.62
C GLY A 66 26.65 37.66 -10.82
N SER A 67 27.93 37.72 -11.19
CA SER A 67 28.47 37.09 -12.40
C SER A 67 28.22 35.58 -12.53
N SER A 68 27.96 34.89 -11.42
CA SER A 68 27.67 33.45 -11.36
C SER A 68 26.17 33.14 -11.36
N ILE A 69 25.29 34.14 -11.37
CA ILE A 69 23.84 33.98 -11.51
C ILE A 69 23.50 33.94 -13.01
N CYS A 70 22.64 33.01 -13.42
CA CYS A 70 22.10 32.97 -14.77
C CYS A 70 20.80 33.75 -14.88
N GLU A 71 20.26 33.88 -16.09
CA GLU A 71 18.98 34.54 -16.37
C GLU A 71 17.78 33.93 -15.61
N HIS A 72 17.90 32.69 -15.11
CA HIS A 72 16.88 32.00 -14.32
C HIS A 72 16.99 32.23 -12.80
N ASP A 73 17.74 33.24 -12.35
CA ASP A 73 18.00 33.55 -10.93
C ASP A 73 18.57 32.38 -10.10
N LYS A 74 19.26 31.45 -10.79
CA LYS A 74 19.94 30.29 -10.22
C LYS A 74 21.44 30.46 -10.39
N ILE A 75 22.22 29.78 -9.52
CA ILE A 75 23.67 29.71 -9.72
C ILE A 75 23.94 28.94 -11.01
N ARG A 76 24.65 29.55 -11.97
CA ARG A 76 24.84 29.09 -13.35
C ARG A 76 25.35 27.66 -13.43
N ASN A 77 26.29 27.26 -12.58
CA ASN A 77 26.81 25.89 -12.56
C ASN A 77 25.78 24.82 -12.11
N SER A 78 24.72 25.25 -11.42
CA SER A 78 23.67 24.40 -10.83
C SER A 78 22.31 24.66 -11.48
N CYS A 79 22.25 25.45 -12.55
CA CYS A 79 21.04 25.68 -13.30
C CYS A 79 20.87 24.58 -14.35
N ARG A 80 19.76 23.84 -14.28
CA ARG A 80 19.43 22.79 -15.24
C ARG A 80 19.11 23.36 -16.62
N GLU A 81 18.34 24.45 -16.66
CA GLU A 81 17.94 25.12 -17.92
C GLU A 81 19.15 25.67 -18.69
N CYS A 82 20.23 26.04 -17.99
CA CYS A 82 21.48 26.48 -18.63
C CYS A 82 22.50 25.34 -18.86
N ASN A 83 22.13 24.07 -18.68
CA ASN A 83 23.07 22.93 -18.68
C ASN A 83 24.31 23.19 -17.81
N GLY A 84 24.07 23.66 -16.59
CA GLY A 84 25.12 24.01 -15.64
C GLY A 84 26.14 22.90 -15.48
N SER A 85 27.42 23.28 -15.34
CA SER A 85 28.55 22.33 -15.33
C SER A 85 28.51 21.26 -14.24
N ALA A 86 27.63 21.37 -13.24
CA ALA A 86 27.38 20.36 -12.22
C ALA A 86 26.56 19.16 -12.73
N PHE A 87 25.84 19.26 -13.84
CA PHE A 87 25.05 18.17 -14.43
C PHE A 87 25.82 17.47 -15.56
N CYS A 88 25.71 16.14 -15.66
CA CYS A 88 26.22 15.40 -16.81
C CYS A 88 25.18 15.34 -17.93
N GLU A 89 25.58 14.74 -19.06
CA GLU A 89 24.71 14.44 -20.21
C GLU A 89 23.46 13.61 -19.85
N HIS A 90 23.49 12.87 -18.74
CA HIS A 90 22.35 12.08 -18.23
C HIS A 90 21.39 12.89 -17.34
N ASP A 91 21.49 14.23 -17.34
CA ASP A 91 20.68 15.13 -16.50
C ASP A 91 20.80 14.87 -14.99
N LYS A 92 21.84 14.16 -14.57
CA LYS A 92 22.16 13.86 -13.16
C LYS A 92 23.32 14.72 -12.71
N ILE A 93 23.39 15.02 -11.40
CA ILE A 93 24.55 15.71 -10.84
C ILE A 93 25.80 14.84 -11.07
N LYS A 94 26.82 15.36 -11.77
CA LYS A 94 28.04 14.65 -12.22
C LYS A 94 28.64 13.79 -11.12
N SER A 95 28.79 14.35 -9.92
CA SER A 95 29.45 13.67 -8.80
C SER A 95 28.72 12.42 -8.29
N ILE A 96 27.41 12.28 -8.55
CA ILE A 96 26.59 11.15 -8.11
C ILE A 96 25.99 10.35 -9.28
N CYS A 97 26.34 10.68 -10.52
CA CYS A 97 25.86 9.94 -11.67
C CYS A 97 26.57 8.57 -11.73
N ARG A 98 25.78 7.49 -11.78
CA ARG A 98 26.31 6.12 -11.86
C ARG A 98 26.90 5.82 -13.23
N GLU A 99 26.21 6.23 -14.29
CA GLU A 99 26.64 6.06 -15.68
C GLU A 99 27.99 6.75 -15.93
N CYS A 100 28.19 7.96 -15.39
CA CYS A 100 29.47 8.66 -15.49
C CYS A 100 30.53 8.23 -14.47
N LYS A 101 30.26 7.20 -13.63
CA LYS A 101 31.08 6.83 -12.46
C LYS A 101 31.53 8.05 -11.65
N GLY A 102 30.55 8.89 -11.29
CA GLY A 102 30.77 10.15 -10.59
C GLY A 102 31.67 9.98 -9.36
N SER A 103 32.43 11.01 -9.01
CA SER A 103 33.47 10.92 -7.96
C SER A 103 32.98 10.47 -6.58
N ARG A 104 31.68 10.59 -6.28
CA ARG A 104 31.05 10.11 -5.03
C ARG A 104 30.49 8.71 -5.13
N ILE A 105 30.54 8.06 -6.29
CA ILE A 105 30.15 6.66 -6.48
C ILE A 105 31.37 5.78 -6.17
N CYS A 106 31.15 4.66 -5.50
CA CYS A 106 32.17 3.63 -5.29
C CYS A 106 32.03 2.49 -6.30
N GLU A 107 32.97 1.55 -6.27
CA GLU A 107 32.96 0.33 -7.11
C GLU A 107 31.70 -0.54 -6.97
N HIS A 108 30.93 -0.38 -5.89
CA HIS A 108 29.66 -1.08 -5.66
C HIS A 108 28.43 -0.34 -6.22
N ASP A 109 28.64 0.66 -7.09
CA ASP A 109 27.63 1.59 -7.62
C ASP A 109 26.84 2.35 -6.55
N LYS A 110 27.29 2.37 -5.30
CA LYS A 110 26.63 3.10 -4.20
C LYS A 110 27.31 4.44 -3.97
N ILE A 111 26.58 5.38 -3.36
CA ILE A 111 27.20 6.61 -2.84
C ILE A 111 28.24 6.19 -1.80
N ARG A 112 29.51 6.52 -2.04
CA ARG A 112 30.69 6.07 -1.31
C ARG A 112 30.55 6.28 0.20
N SER A 113 30.07 7.45 0.63
CA SER A 113 29.85 7.76 2.06
C SER A 113 28.78 6.90 2.74
N ARG A 114 27.87 6.30 1.97
CA ARG A 114 26.78 5.43 2.45
C ARG A 114 26.96 3.97 2.06
N CYS A 115 28.10 3.60 1.48
CA CYS A 115 28.35 2.21 1.10
C CYS A 115 28.79 1.40 2.34
N ARG A 116 28.06 0.31 2.63
CA ARG A 116 28.39 -0.60 3.74
C ARG A 116 29.69 -1.36 3.49
N TYR A 117 29.87 -1.86 2.27
CA TYR A 117 31.07 -2.61 1.88
C TYR A 117 32.34 -1.76 1.94
N CYS A 118 32.25 -0.49 1.54
CA CYS A 118 33.38 0.45 1.66
C CYS A 118 33.52 1.08 3.06
N LYS A 119 32.69 0.67 4.05
CA LYS A 119 32.57 1.31 5.37
C LYS A 119 32.56 2.84 5.28
N GLY A 120 31.72 3.37 4.40
CA GLY A 120 31.66 4.79 4.08
C GLY A 120 31.47 5.65 5.33
N ALA A 121 31.96 6.89 5.31
CA ALA A 121 32.02 7.77 6.49
C ALA A 121 30.68 7.96 7.26
N SER A 122 29.53 7.76 6.59
CA SER A 122 28.19 7.84 7.18
C SER A 122 27.66 6.50 7.73
N ILE A 123 28.42 5.40 7.64
CA ILE A 123 28.07 4.08 8.17
C ILE A 123 28.75 3.89 9.53
N CYS A 124 28.00 3.42 10.54
CA CYS A 124 28.55 3.09 11.85
C CYS A 124 29.08 1.64 11.90
N GLU A 125 29.69 1.27 13.02
CA GLU A 125 30.15 -0.10 13.29
C GLU A 125 29.04 -1.16 13.16
N HIS A 126 27.78 -0.78 13.45
CA HIS A 126 26.60 -1.64 13.29
C HIS A 126 26.07 -1.77 11.85
N ASP A 127 26.83 -1.34 10.84
CA ASP A 127 26.44 -1.35 9.42
C ASP A 127 25.15 -0.56 9.08
N LYS A 128 24.74 0.33 9.98
CA LYS A 128 23.61 1.25 9.82
C LYS A 128 24.13 2.64 9.44
N VAL A 129 23.28 3.46 8.83
CA VAL A 129 23.60 4.89 8.64
C VAL A 129 23.67 5.55 10.01
N LYS A 130 24.79 6.20 10.35
CA LYS A 130 25.08 6.81 11.66
C LYS A 130 23.91 7.61 12.23
N SER A 131 23.34 8.51 11.42
CA SER A 131 22.22 9.35 11.86
C SER A 131 20.93 8.58 12.19
N GLN A 132 20.78 7.34 11.71
CA GLN A 132 19.62 6.49 11.90
C GLN A 132 19.87 5.29 12.83
N CYS A 133 21.10 5.14 13.34
CA CYS A 133 21.46 4.03 14.21
C CYS A 133 21.00 4.33 15.63
N ARG A 134 20.15 3.46 16.20
CA ARG A 134 19.70 3.56 17.60
C ARG A 134 20.85 3.35 18.57
N ASP A 135 21.64 2.32 18.31
CA ASP A 135 22.77 1.90 19.14
C ASP A 135 23.85 2.98 19.26
N CYS A 136 24.01 3.83 18.24
CA CYS A 136 24.93 4.98 18.25
C CYS A 136 24.27 6.32 18.66
N GLY A 137 23.01 6.33 19.10
CA GLY A 137 22.29 7.57 19.43
C GLY A 137 22.16 8.52 18.23
N GLY A 138 21.96 7.97 17.03
CA GLY A 138 21.98 8.71 15.77
C GLY A 138 21.08 9.95 15.79
N SER A 139 21.53 11.05 15.20
CA SER A 139 20.88 12.38 15.30
C SER A 139 19.40 12.43 14.86
N SER A 140 18.93 11.46 14.08
CA SER A 140 17.52 11.32 13.65
C SER A 140 16.66 10.50 14.61
N ILE A 141 17.23 9.96 15.69
CA ILE A 141 16.55 9.19 16.74
C ILE A 141 16.24 10.15 17.91
N CYS A 142 15.01 10.12 18.42
CA CYS A 142 14.62 10.88 19.61
C CYS A 142 14.91 10.09 20.90
N GLU A 143 14.70 10.72 22.05
CA GLU A 143 14.80 10.08 23.37
C GLU A 143 13.90 8.84 23.53
N HIS A 144 12.77 8.78 22.81
CA HIS A 144 11.88 7.62 22.76
C HIS A 144 12.39 6.45 21.89
N ASN A 145 13.67 6.46 21.47
CA ASN A 145 14.29 5.42 20.63
C ASN A 145 13.59 5.17 19.28
N ILE A 146 12.84 6.13 18.76
CA ILE A 146 12.21 6.10 17.44
C ILE A 146 12.70 7.26 16.57
N ARG A 147 12.46 7.22 15.26
CA ARG A 147 12.87 8.31 14.38
C ARG A 147 12.09 9.58 14.73
N LYS A 148 12.78 10.70 14.94
CA LYS A 148 12.22 12.03 15.27
C LYS A 148 11.06 12.39 14.36
N SER A 149 11.18 12.13 13.06
CA SER A 149 10.15 12.48 12.07
C SER A 149 8.80 11.78 12.27
N VAL A 150 8.77 10.61 12.92
CA VAL A 150 7.54 9.82 13.14
C VAL A 150 7.18 9.67 14.62
N CYS A 151 7.92 10.33 15.51
CA CYS A 151 7.63 10.31 16.94
C CYS A 151 6.44 11.22 17.23
N ARG A 152 5.39 10.69 17.86
CA ARG A 152 4.20 11.46 18.22
C ARG A 152 4.50 12.40 19.39
N ASP A 153 5.20 11.89 20.40
CA ASP A 153 5.52 12.64 21.62
C ASP A 153 6.45 13.83 21.32
N CYS A 154 7.33 13.71 20.32
CA CYS A 154 8.18 14.82 19.86
C CYS A 154 7.53 15.69 18.77
N GLY A 155 6.26 15.50 18.41
CA GLY A 155 5.60 16.27 17.34
C GLY A 155 6.26 16.11 15.97
N GLY A 156 6.72 14.90 15.64
CA GLY A 156 7.51 14.61 14.46
C GLY A 156 6.91 15.14 13.16
N SER A 157 7.74 15.66 12.26
CA SER A 157 7.31 16.34 11.03
C SER A 157 6.45 15.51 10.07
N SER A 158 6.49 14.17 10.18
CA SER A 158 5.65 13.26 9.39
C SER A 158 4.31 12.94 10.05
N ILE A 159 4.04 13.46 11.25
CA ILE A 159 2.75 13.34 11.93
C ILE A 159 1.85 14.50 11.48
N CYS A 160 0.56 14.23 11.31
CA CYS A 160 -0.46 15.26 11.07
C CYS A 160 -1.22 15.58 12.36
N GLU A 161 -2.07 16.62 12.31
CA GLU A 161 -2.95 17.03 13.42
C GLU A 161 -3.82 15.91 13.98
N HIS A 162 -4.17 14.90 13.15
CA HIS A 162 -4.93 13.72 13.55
C HIS A 162 -4.09 12.63 14.28
N ASN A 163 -2.86 12.93 14.71
CA ASN A 163 -1.91 11.99 15.33
C ASN A 163 -1.60 10.72 14.49
N LYS A 164 -1.80 10.81 13.16
CA LYS A 164 -1.51 9.77 12.18
C LYS A 164 -0.29 10.17 11.35
N ILE A 165 0.40 9.18 10.77
CA ILE A 165 1.47 9.48 9.79
C ILE A 165 0.80 10.14 8.58
N ARG A 166 1.26 11.35 8.23
CA ARG A 166 0.66 12.26 7.24
C ARG A 166 0.37 11.58 5.90
N ASN A 167 1.30 10.77 5.39
CA ASN A 167 1.10 10.05 4.12
C ASN A 167 -0.02 8.99 4.19
N SER A 168 -0.36 8.51 5.37
CA SER A 168 -1.32 7.43 5.64
C SER A 168 -2.55 7.95 6.38
N CYS A 169 -2.70 9.26 6.54
CA CYS A 169 -3.89 9.86 7.12
C CYS A 169 -4.94 10.09 6.03
N ARG A 170 -6.14 9.54 6.22
CA ARG A 170 -7.26 9.67 5.27
C ARG A 170 -7.84 11.08 5.29
N GLU A 171 -7.96 11.67 6.48
CA GLU A 171 -8.50 13.02 6.68
C GLU A 171 -7.62 14.10 6.03
N CYS A 172 -6.29 13.92 6.05
CA CYS A 172 -5.37 14.83 5.36
C CYS A 172 -5.16 14.50 3.87
N ASN A 173 -5.98 13.61 3.29
CA ASN A 173 -5.79 13.07 1.94
C ASN A 173 -4.33 12.61 1.67
N GLY A 174 -3.78 11.86 2.63
CA GLY A 174 -2.39 11.43 2.64
C GLY A 174 -2.01 10.71 1.35
N SER A 175 -0.76 10.87 0.92
CA SER A 175 -0.28 10.42 -0.40
C SER A 175 -0.44 8.92 -0.72
N CYS A 176 -0.72 8.07 0.28
CA CYS A 176 -1.06 6.65 0.12
C CYS A 176 -2.46 6.41 -0.43
N PHE A 177 -3.38 7.37 -0.32
CA PHE A 177 -4.74 7.30 -0.84
C PHE A 177 -4.84 8.00 -2.19
N CYS A 178 -5.76 7.52 -3.04
CA CYS A 178 -6.16 8.23 -4.25
C CYS A 178 -7.42 9.07 -4.00
N GLU A 179 -7.82 9.86 -5.00
CA GLU A 179 -9.06 10.64 -5.01
C GLU A 179 -10.32 9.79 -4.77
N HIS A 180 -10.30 8.50 -5.16
CA HIS A 180 -11.37 7.54 -4.89
C HIS A 180 -11.41 7.04 -3.43
N ASN A 181 -10.68 7.69 -2.52
CA ASN A 181 -10.61 7.35 -1.11
C ASN A 181 -10.23 5.87 -0.84
N LYS A 182 -9.45 5.27 -1.77
CA LYS A 182 -8.88 3.92 -1.64
C LYS A 182 -7.37 4.03 -1.56
N LYS A 183 -6.69 3.07 -0.92
CA LYS A 183 -5.22 3.01 -1.00
C LYS A 183 -4.82 2.84 -2.46
N LYS A 184 -3.85 3.62 -2.96
CA LYS A 184 -3.45 3.63 -4.39
C LYS A 184 -3.18 2.24 -4.94
N ASN A 185 -2.53 1.37 -4.16
CA ASN A 185 -2.22 -0.01 -4.54
C ASN A 185 -3.41 -0.97 -4.55
N LYS A 186 -4.58 -0.56 -4.03
CA LYS A 186 -5.84 -1.33 -3.97
C LYS A 186 -6.98 -0.64 -4.71
N CYS A 187 -6.71 0.42 -5.47
CA CYS A 187 -7.73 1.09 -6.26
C CYS A 187 -7.68 0.54 -7.69
N ILE A 188 -8.75 -0.13 -8.12
CA ILE A 188 -8.85 -0.68 -9.48
C ILE A 188 -8.78 0.43 -10.54
N ILE A 189 -9.36 1.59 -10.24
CA ILE A 189 -9.38 2.74 -11.16
C ILE A 189 -7.96 3.30 -11.35
N CYS A 190 -7.24 3.56 -10.25
CA CYS A 190 -5.88 4.12 -10.33
C CYS A 190 -4.79 3.09 -10.63
N ASN A 191 -5.03 1.81 -10.33
CA ASN A 191 -4.10 0.71 -10.56
C ASN A 191 -4.85 -0.53 -11.06
N PRO A 192 -5.23 -0.59 -12.34
CA PRO A 192 -5.99 -1.72 -12.90
C PRO A 192 -5.29 -3.08 -12.76
N ASN A 193 -3.96 -3.09 -12.64
CA ASN A 193 -3.15 -4.30 -12.45
C ASN A 193 -3.35 -4.98 -11.09
N CYS A 194 -4.02 -4.34 -10.14
CA CYS A 194 -4.43 -4.99 -8.88
C CYS A 194 -5.77 -5.71 -8.98
N ALA A 195 -6.46 -5.61 -10.12
CA ALA A 195 -7.68 -6.37 -10.40
C ALA A 195 -7.38 -7.68 -11.14
N CYS A 196 -8.36 -8.57 -11.11
CA CYS A 196 -8.37 -9.82 -11.86
C CYS A 196 -8.16 -9.53 -13.34
N ARG A 197 -7.28 -10.30 -13.99
CA ARG A 197 -6.97 -10.13 -15.40
C ARG A 197 -8.18 -10.30 -16.32
N GLU A 198 -9.08 -11.24 -16.01
CA GLU A 198 -10.28 -11.47 -16.83
C GLU A 198 -11.40 -10.47 -16.49
N CYS A 199 -11.98 -10.54 -15.29
CA CYS A 199 -13.18 -9.76 -15.00
C CYS A 199 -12.92 -8.27 -14.76
N LYS A 200 -11.68 -7.86 -14.48
CA LYS A 200 -11.27 -6.47 -14.14
C LYS A 200 -11.99 -5.82 -12.96
N ILE A 201 -12.90 -6.53 -12.29
CA ILE A 201 -13.78 -5.98 -11.23
C ILE A 201 -13.30 -6.38 -9.83
N ILE A 202 -12.73 -7.57 -9.68
CA ILE A 202 -12.32 -8.11 -8.38
C ILE A 202 -10.84 -7.81 -8.12
N LEU A 203 -10.52 -7.27 -6.94
CA LEU A 203 -9.14 -7.12 -6.50
C LEU A 203 -8.51 -8.49 -6.23
N VAL A 204 -7.29 -8.70 -6.71
CA VAL A 204 -6.55 -9.96 -6.52
C VAL A 204 -5.22 -9.66 -5.83
N ASP A 205 -5.03 -10.23 -4.63
CA ASP A 205 -3.77 -10.12 -3.91
C ASP A 205 -2.67 -10.88 -4.67
N LYS A 206 -1.51 -10.26 -4.91
CA LYS A 206 -0.38 -10.92 -5.59
C LYS A 206 0.13 -12.17 -4.87
N ARG A 207 -0.19 -12.33 -3.59
CA ARG A 207 0.17 -13.49 -2.77
C ARG A 207 -0.80 -14.66 -2.92
N THR A 208 -1.99 -14.44 -3.49
CA THR A 208 -2.92 -15.55 -3.70
C THR A 208 -2.45 -16.43 -4.85
N GLN A 209 -2.65 -17.74 -4.70
CA GLN A 209 -2.39 -18.75 -5.71
C GLN A 209 -3.20 -18.60 -7.00
N PHE A 210 -4.27 -17.81 -6.96
CA PHE A 210 -5.10 -17.54 -8.13
C PHE A 210 -4.61 -16.34 -8.94
N TYR A 211 -3.69 -15.52 -8.41
CA TYR A 211 -3.11 -14.39 -9.14
C TYR A 211 -2.53 -14.88 -10.46
N PRO A 212 -2.88 -14.26 -11.60
CA PRO A 212 -3.47 -12.92 -11.79
C PRO A 212 -5.02 -12.89 -11.86
N LEU A 213 -5.69 -14.01 -11.64
CA LEU A 213 -7.14 -14.16 -11.74
C LEU A 213 -7.81 -14.12 -10.37
N CYS A 214 -9.07 -13.70 -10.33
CA CYS A 214 -9.90 -14.03 -9.17
C CYS A 214 -10.20 -15.53 -9.21
N GLN A 215 -10.55 -16.11 -8.06
CA GLN A 215 -10.79 -17.54 -7.96
C GLN A 215 -11.84 -18.04 -8.96
N ALA A 216 -12.97 -17.32 -9.12
CA ALA A 216 -14.00 -17.67 -10.10
C ALA A 216 -13.46 -17.70 -11.54
N CYS A 217 -12.76 -16.65 -11.98
CA CYS A 217 -12.17 -16.62 -13.33
C CYS A 217 -11.07 -17.67 -13.51
N PHE A 218 -10.31 -17.98 -12.46
CA PHE A 218 -9.32 -19.05 -12.48
C PHE A 218 -10.01 -20.40 -12.72
N CYS A 219 -11.11 -20.67 -12.02
CA CYS A 219 -11.83 -21.94 -12.14
C CYS A 219 -12.50 -22.09 -13.50
N ASN A 220 -13.00 -21.01 -14.07
CA ASN A 220 -13.54 -21.01 -15.42
C ASN A 220 -12.44 -21.18 -16.49
N ALA A 221 -11.27 -20.57 -16.29
CA ALA A 221 -10.16 -20.69 -17.23
C ALA A 221 -9.45 -22.04 -17.16
N TYR A 222 -9.46 -22.70 -15.99
CA TYR A 222 -8.74 -23.94 -15.74
C TYR A 222 -9.64 -24.96 -15.02
N PRO A 223 -10.71 -25.47 -15.67
CA PRO A 223 -11.72 -26.30 -14.99
C PRO A 223 -11.15 -27.60 -14.40
N ASP A 224 -10.15 -28.20 -15.05
CA ASP A 224 -9.53 -29.46 -14.62
C ASP A 224 -8.42 -29.28 -13.58
N HIS A 225 -8.06 -28.03 -13.26
CA HIS A 225 -7.04 -27.76 -12.26
C HIS A 225 -7.57 -28.15 -10.88
N GLU A 226 -6.74 -28.79 -10.04
CA GLU A 226 -7.11 -29.27 -8.70
C GLU A 226 -7.90 -28.22 -7.91
N LYS A 227 -7.36 -27.00 -7.80
CA LYS A 227 -8.02 -25.87 -7.12
C LYS A 227 -9.38 -25.44 -7.70
N SER A 228 -9.63 -25.72 -8.98
CA SER A 228 -10.92 -25.50 -9.63
C SER A 228 -11.92 -26.60 -9.28
N THR A 229 -11.45 -27.84 -9.14
CA THR A 229 -12.27 -28.94 -8.60
C THR A 229 -12.63 -28.75 -7.11
N LEU A 230 -11.91 -27.86 -6.42
CA LEU A 230 -12.20 -27.41 -5.05
C LEU A 230 -13.14 -26.20 -4.99
N TYR A 231 -13.38 -25.53 -6.11
CA TYR A 231 -14.30 -24.40 -6.19
C TYR A 231 -15.75 -24.91 -6.06
N LYS A 232 -16.56 -24.23 -5.24
CA LYS A 232 -17.94 -24.61 -4.92
C LYS A 232 -18.09 -25.94 -4.16
N ILE A 233 -17.07 -26.42 -3.43
CA ILE A 233 -17.20 -27.65 -2.60
C ILE A 233 -18.41 -27.56 -1.68
N LYS A 234 -18.57 -26.47 -0.93
CA LYS A 234 -19.66 -26.36 0.06
C LYS A 234 -21.04 -26.30 -0.62
N GLU A 235 -21.15 -25.58 -1.73
CA GLU A 235 -22.33 -25.60 -2.61
C GLU A 235 -22.64 -27.01 -3.14
N ARG A 236 -21.64 -27.81 -3.52
CA ARG A 236 -21.82 -29.19 -3.96
C ARG A 236 -22.35 -30.08 -2.82
N TYR A 237 -21.77 -29.98 -1.62
CA TYR A 237 -22.29 -30.68 -0.45
C TYR A 237 -23.75 -30.29 -0.14
N LEU A 238 -24.08 -29.00 -0.26
CA LEU A 238 -25.45 -28.51 -0.08
C LEU A 238 -26.39 -29.11 -1.15
N ARG A 239 -25.98 -29.08 -2.42
CA ARG A 239 -26.73 -29.66 -3.54
C ARG A 239 -27.01 -31.15 -3.34
N ASP A 240 -25.99 -31.93 -3.01
CA ASP A 240 -26.09 -33.38 -2.85
C ASP A 240 -27.04 -33.72 -1.68
N GLU A 241 -26.96 -32.95 -0.60
CA GLU A 241 -27.80 -33.15 0.58
C GLU A 241 -29.26 -32.71 0.34
N LEU A 242 -29.50 -31.63 -0.41
CA LEU A 242 -30.85 -31.21 -0.80
C LEU A 242 -31.49 -32.22 -1.75
N ARG A 243 -30.76 -32.74 -2.75
CA ARG A 243 -31.23 -33.82 -3.64
C ARG A 243 -31.62 -35.08 -2.87
N ARG A 244 -30.88 -35.39 -1.80
CA ARG A 244 -31.16 -36.55 -0.94
C ARG A 244 -32.43 -36.36 -0.10
N ARG A 245 -32.70 -35.14 0.39
CA ARG A 245 -33.84 -34.83 1.26
C ARG A 245 -35.12 -34.47 0.52
N PHE A 246 -34.99 -33.95 -0.70
CA PHE A 246 -36.08 -33.56 -1.57
C PHE A 246 -35.90 -34.22 -2.94
N PRO A 247 -36.30 -35.48 -3.10
CA PRO A 247 -36.28 -36.15 -4.39
C PRO A 247 -37.16 -35.40 -5.41
N ASP A 248 -36.79 -35.43 -6.70
CA ASP A 248 -37.43 -34.68 -7.80
C ASP A 248 -38.95 -34.89 -7.95
N LYS A 249 -39.52 -35.89 -7.26
CA LYS A 249 -40.96 -36.18 -7.25
C LYS A 249 -41.76 -35.28 -6.31
N ASP A 250 -41.12 -34.71 -5.29
CA ASP A 250 -41.81 -33.93 -4.26
C ASP A 250 -41.76 -32.43 -4.57
N ILE A 251 -40.57 -31.91 -4.92
CA ILE A 251 -40.32 -30.50 -5.20
C ILE A 251 -39.30 -30.39 -6.36
N ASN A 252 -39.63 -29.61 -7.39
CA ASN A 252 -38.70 -29.36 -8.50
C ASN A 252 -37.64 -28.33 -8.08
N MET A 253 -36.43 -28.82 -7.77
CA MET A 253 -35.27 -27.97 -7.42
C MET A 253 -34.33 -27.81 -8.62
N VAL A 254 -34.14 -26.57 -9.06
CA VAL A 254 -33.24 -26.22 -10.16
C VAL A 254 -31.92 -25.71 -9.59
N PHE A 255 -30.81 -26.40 -9.91
CA PHE A 255 -29.47 -26.06 -9.38
C PHE A 255 -28.58 -25.41 -10.43
N ASP A 256 -27.98 -24.25 -10.12
CA ASP A 256 -26.96 -23.55 -10.91
C ASP A 256 -27.31 -23.38 -12.40
N LYS A 257 -28.59 -23.12 -12.69
CA LYS A 257 -29.09 -22.79 -14.03
C LYS A 257 -29.57 -21.35 -14.07
N ALA A 258 -29.51 -20.74 -15.25
CA ALA A 258 -30.09 -19.42 -15.45
C ALA A 258 -31.62 -19.52 -15.33
N VAL A 259 -32.24 -18.47 -14.80
CA VAL A 259 -33.71 -18.35 -14.78
C VAL A 259 -34.21 -18.36 -16.21
N ASP A 260 -35.15 -19.26 -16.50
CA ASP A 260 -35.70 -19.41 -17.84
C ASP A 260 -36.51 -18.16 -18.21
N GLY A 261 -36.31 -17.61 -19.40
CA GLY A 261 -36.88 -16.32 -19.82
C GLY A 261 -36.26 -15.06 -19.17
N GLY A 262 -35.31 -15.20 -18.24
CA GLY A 262 -34.64 -14.08 -17.59
C GLY A 262 -33.67 -13.31 -18.50
N CYS A 263 -33.65 -11.98 -18.40
CA CYS A 263 -32.78 -11.12 -19.20
C CYS A 263 -31.35 -11.02 -18.61
N SER A 264 -31.19 -11.22 -17.30
CA SER A 264 -29.92 -10.92 -16.61
C SER A 264 -28.86 -12.04 -16.67
N LYS A 265 -29.22 -13.22 -17.20
CA LYS A 265 -28.41 -14.45 -17.24
C LYS A 265 -27.90 -14.92 -15.86
N LYS A 266 -28.47 -14.41 -14.76
CA LYS A 266 -28.06 -14.76 -13.39
C LYS A 266 -28.49 -16.18 -13.06
N ARG A 267 -27.67 -16.84 -12.24
CA ARG A 267 -27.84 -18.24 -11.83
C ARG A 267 -27.89 -18.29 -10.31
N PRO A 268 -29.05 -18.54 -9.70
CA PRO A 268 -29.11 -18.88 -8.29
C PRO A 268 -28.48 -20.25 -8.05
N ASP A 269 -27.97 -20.48 -6.83
CA ASP A 269 -27.39 -21.78 -6.47
C ASP A 269 -28.47 -22.87 -6.47
N VAL A 270 -29.63 -22.57 -5.89
CA VAL A 270 -30.85 -23.39 -5.94
C VAL A 270 -32.07 -22.48 -6.16
N LEU A 271 -32.96 -22.88 -7.07
CA LEU A 271 -34.25 -22.24 -7.31
C LEU A 271 -35.38 -23.28 -7.17
N ILE A 272 -36.42 -22.88 -6.45
CA ILE A 272 -37.70 -23.58 -6.37
C ILE A 272 -38.76 -22.60 -6.88
N ASP A 273 -39.34 -22.89 -8.04
CA ASP A 273 -40.43 -22.08 -8.60
C ASP A 273 -41.77 -22.73 -8.23
N LEU A 274 -42.60 -21.99 -7.49
CA LEU A 274 -43.91 -22.44 -7.01
C LEU A 274 -45.06 -21.72 -7.74
N LEU A 275 -44.79 -21.19 -8.93
CA LEU A 275 -45.71 -20.46 -9.81
C LEU A 275 -46.16 -19.10 -9.26
N LEU A 276 -46.63 -19.03 -8.01
CA LEU A 276 -47.10 -17.80 -7.37
C LEU A 276 -45.95 -17.01 -6.75
N TYR A 277 -44.94 -17.70 -6.26
CA TYR A 277 -43.73 -17.14 -5.66
C TYR A 277 -42.56 -18.08 -5.91
N SER A 278 -41.34 -17.62 -5.66
CA SER A 278 -40.14 -18.43 -5.81
C SER A 278 -39.30 -18.44 -4.55
N ILE A 279 -38.57 -19.53 -4.32
CA ILE A 279 -37.60 -19.65 -3.24
C ILE A 279 -36.22 -19.81 -3.86
N ILE A 280 -35.29 -18.94 -3.49
CA ILE A 280 -33.87 -19.06 -3.84
C ILE A 280 -33.11 -19.46 -2.58
N ILE A 281 -32.25 -20.46 -2.70
CA ILE A 281 -31.31 -20.84 -1.64
C ILE A 281 -29.90 -20.54 -2.14
N GLU A 282 -29.16 -19.69 -1.42
CA GLU A 282 -27.77 -19.31 -1.74
C GLU A 282 -26.82 -19.83 -0.65
N CYS A 283 -25.74 -20.50 -1.08
CA CYS A 283 -24.70 -20.98 -0.18
C CYS A 283 -23.66 -19.85 0.01
N ASP A 284 -23.87 -19.02 1.03
CA ASP A 284 -23.09 -17.80 1.21
C ASP A 284 -21.81 -18.08 2.02
N GLU A 285 -20.74 -18.46 1.31
CA GLU A 285 -19.43 -18.65 1.92
C GLU A 285 -18.85 -17.33 2.47
N ASN A 286 -18.29 -17.37 3.68
CA ASN A 286 -17.63 -16.25 4.37
C ASN A 286 -18.50 -15.03 4.71
N GLN A 287 -19.84 -15.16 4.76
CA GLN A 287 -20.77 -14.08 5.10
C GLN A 287 -20.47 -12.79 4.32
N HIS A 288 -20.61 -12.80 3.00
CA HIS A 288 -20.21 -11.68 2.14
C HIS A 288 -20.72 -10.32 2.67
N LYS A 289 -19.80 -9.46 3.14
CA LYS A 289 -20.13 -8.18 3.80
C LYS A 289 -20.44 -7.02 2.84
N ASN A 290 -20.46 -7.26 1.53
CA ASN A 290 -20.53 -6.19 0.53
C ASN A 290 -21.97 -5.94 0.07
N TYR A 291 -22.73 -5.23 0.91
CA TYR A 291 -24.18 -5.06 0.85
C TYR A 291 -24.70 -4.46 -0.48
N GLU A 292 -23.96 -3.54 -1.10
CA GLU A 292 -24.42 -2.82 -2.30
C GLU A 292 -24.48 -3.68 -3.57
N CYS A 293 -23.53 -4.62 -3.74
CA CYS A 293 -23.49 -5.46 -4.94
C CYS A 293 -24.50 -6.62 -4.87
N GLU A 294 -24.76 -7.13 -3.67
CA GLU A 294 -25.73 -8.21 -3.43
C GLU A 294 -27.16 -7.75 -3.66
N ASN A 295 -27.54 -6.55 -3.18
CA ASN A 295 -28.89 -6.02 -3.41
C ASN A 295 -29.19 -5.88 -4.91
N LYS A 296 -28.21 -5.43 -5.70
CA LYS A 296 -28.35 -5.35 -7.16
C LYS A 296 -28.56 -6.73 -7.79
N ARG A 297 -27.84 -7.76 -7.32
CA ARG A 297 -28.02 -9.15 -7.80
C ARG A 297 -29.41 -9.68 -7.44
N THR A 298 -29.86 -9.49 -6.20
CA THR A 298 -31.19 -9.92 -5.75
C THR A 298 -32.29 -9.28 -6.57
N MET A 299 -32.21 -7.97 -6.83
CA MET A 299 -33.20 -7.27 -7.65
C MET A 299 -33.24 -7.81 -9.09
N GLN A 300 -32.09 -8.09 -9.70
CA GLN A 300 -32.03 -8.69 -11.04
C GLN A 300 -32.67 -10.08 -11.09
N LEU A 301 -32.49 -10.89 -10.05
CA LEU A 301 -33.13 -12.21 -9.95
C LEU A 301 -34.65 -12.10 -9.73
N PHE A 302 -35.09 -11.13 -8.93
CA PHE A 302 -36.51 -10.83 -8.72
C PHE A 302 -37.21 -10.40 -10.02
N GLU A 303 -36.56 -9.51 -10.79
CA GLU A 303 -37.03 -9.09 -12.12
C GLU A 303 -37.08 -10.28 -13.11
N ASP A 304 -36.03 -11.09 -13.16
CA ASP A 304 -35.97 -12.28 -14.03
C ASP A 304 -37.05 -13.32 -13.70
N LEU A 305 -37.51 -13.38 -12.43
CA LEU A 305 -38.60 -14.24 -11.98
C LEU A 305 -39.99 -13.62 -12.16
N GLY A 306 -40.08 -12.47 -12.84
CA GLY A 306 -41.34 -11.82 -13.19
C GLY A 306 -41.93 -10.95 -12.08
N ASN A 307 -41.11 -10.44 -11.16
CA ASN A 307 -41.53 -9.64 -10.00
C ASN A 307 -42.52 -10.35 -9.07
N ARG A 308 -42.53 -11.70 -9.09
CA ARG A 308 -43.28 -12.53 -8.15
C ARG A 308 -42.60 -12.51 -6.79
N PRO A 309 -43.34 -12.63 -5.68
CA PRO A 309 -42.74 -12.69 -4.34
C PRO A 309 -41.56 -13.68 -4.29
N LEU A 310 -40.45 -13.24 -3.69
CA LEU A 310 -39.20 -13.98 -3.67
C LEU A 310 -38.74 -14.19 -2.22
N ILE A 311 -38.61 -15.45 -1.81
CA ILE A 311 -37.98 -15.82 -0.55
C ILE A 311 -36.52 -16.16 -0.82
N LEU A 312 -35.60 -15.38 -0.25
CA LEU A 312 -34.16 -15.60 -0.34
C LEU A 312 -33.64 -16.22 0.96
N ILE A 313 -33.34 -17.51 0.94
CA ILE A 313 -32.73 -18.23 2.05
C ILE A 313 -31.20 -18.23 1.85
N ARG A 314 -30.49 -17.50 2.70
CA ARG A 314 -29.01 -17.55 2.73
C ARG A 314 -28.53 -18.54 3.76
N PHE A 315 -27.86 -19.58 3.31
CA PHE A 315 -27.30 -20.64 4.14
C PHE A 315 -25.79 -20.45 4.31
N ASN A 316 -25.32 -20.18 5.53
CA ASN A 316 -23.89 -20.04 5.81
C ASN A 316 -23.28 -21.35 6.35
N PRO A 317 -22.38 -22.02 5.61
CA PRO A 317 -21.66 -23.20 6.07
C PRO A 317 -20.41 -22.88 6.93
N ASP A 318 -20.01 -21.61 7.00
CA ASP A 318 -18.80 -21.16 7.69
C ASP A 318 -19.05 -20.78 9.16
N SER A 319 -17.98 -20.48 9.89
CA SER A 319 -18.08 -20.07 11.30
C SER A 319 -18.85 -18.76 11.47
N TYR A 320 -19.55 -18.60 12.59
CA TYR A 320 -20.28 -17.39 12.96
C TYR A 320 -20.21 -17.12 14.47
N GLY A 321 -20.51 -15.91 14.92
CA GLY A 321 -20.59 -15.54 16.35
C GLY A 321 -22.01 -15.76 16.88
N SER A 322 -22.15 -16.53 17.97
CA SER A 322 -23.43 -16.72 18.65
C SER A 322 -23.78 -15.53 19.55
N SER A 323 -25.08 -15.30 19.74
CA SER A 323 -25.62 -14.16 20.49
C SER A 323 -25.87 -14.46 21.97
N GLU A 324 -25.28 -15.52 22.53
CA GLU A 324 -25.31 -15.72 23.98
C GLU A 324 -24.27 -14.79 24.63
N GLU A 325 -24.50 -14.38 25.88
CA GLU A 325 -23.83 -13.29 26.65
C GLU A 325 -22.28 -13.25 26.58
N ASN A 326 -21.62 -14.27 26.02
CA ASN A 326 -20.18 -14.38 25.88
C ASN A 326 -19.64 -14.32 24.43
N ASN A 327 -20.47 -14.02 23.42
CA ASN A 327 -20.03 -13.84 22.03
C ASN A 327 -19.20 -15.04 21.50
N ARG A 328 -19.63 -16.26 21.84
CA ARG A 328 -18.88 -17.48 21.52
C ARG A 328 -18.87 -17.71 20.00
N LYS A 329 -17.69 -17.97 19.44
CA LYS A 329 -17.55 -18.35 18.03
C LYS A 329 -18.02 -19.79 17.85
N VAL A 330 -19.02 -19.98 16.99
CA VAL A 330 -19.45 -21.30 16.50
C VAL A 330 -18.61 -21.62 15.27
N ASP A 331 -17.95 -22.78 15.28
CA ASP A 331 -17.10 -23.21 14.17
C ASP A 331 -17.92 -23.55 12.92
N GLY A 332 -17.28 -23.50 11.75
CA GLY A 332 -17.89 -23.87 10.48
C GLY A 332 -17.97 -25.39 10.30
N CYS A 333 -18.75 -25.83 9.31
CA CYS A 333 -18.90 -27.25 8.99
C CYS A 333 -17.64 -27.85 8.35
N PHE A 334 -16.79 -27.04 7.72
CA PHE A 334 -15.64 -27.50 6.97
C PHE A 334 -14.34 -27.04 7.63
N LYS A 335 -13.57 -27.98 8.18
CA LYS A 335 -12.24 -27.72 8.75
C LYS A 335 -11.17 -27.96 7.69
N PRO A 336 -10.28 -26.99 7.39
CA PRO A 336 -9.18 -27.21 6.45
C PRO A 336 -8.24 -28.30 6.98
N LEU A 337 -7.89 -29.28 6.15
CA LEU A 337 -6.88 -30.28 6.49
C LEU A 337 -5.48 -29.66 6.32
N THR A 338 -4.64 -29.83 7.34
CA THR A 338 -3.32 -29.20 7.43
C THR A 338 -2.15 -30.18 7.26
N LYS A 339 -2.42 -31.49 7.21
CA LYS A 339 -1.39 -32.54 7.05
C LYS A 339 -1.12 -32.81 5.57
N ILE A 340 0.16 -32.90 5.22
CA ILE A 340 0.64 -33.13 3.85
C ILE A 340 0.12 -34.46 3.29
N GLU A 341 0.04 -35.51 4.11
CA GLU A 341 -0.43 -36.84 3.71
C GLU A 341 -1.91 -36.87 3.29
N ASP A 342 -2.75 -36.00 3.85
CA ASP A 342 -4.18 -35.90 3.51
C ASP A 342 -4.41 -35.10 2.21
N ILE A 343 -3.55 -34.12 1.95
CA ILE A 343 -3.51 -33.36 0.69
C ILE A 343 -3.19 -34.29 -0.49
N HIS A 344 -2.26 -35.24 -0.31
CA HIS A 344 -1.94 -36.25 -1.34
C HIS A 344 -3.13 -37.17 -1.67
N LYS A 345 -4.09 -37.32 -0.75
CA LYS A 345 -5.34 -38.08 -0.95
C LYS A 345 -6.48 -37.23 -1.51
N LYS A 346 -6.22 -35.98 -1.92
CA LYS A 346 -7.21 -35.00 -2.40
C LYS A 346 -8.32 -34.70 -1.38
N LYS A 347 -8.07 -34.91 -0.08
CA LYS A 347 -8.98 -34.54 1.01
C LYS A 347 -8.51 -33.21 1.58
N PHE A 348 -9.26 -32.14 1.30
CA PHE A 348 -8.87 -30.76 1.67
C PHE A 348 -9.65 -30.21 2.85
N TYR A 349 -10.83 -30.77 3.11
CA TYR A 349 -11.63 -30.45 4.27
C TYR A 349 -11.97 -31.73 5.02
N GLU A 350 -11.98 -31.62 6.34
CA GLU A 350 -12.70 -32.52 7.22
C GLU A 350 -14.08 -31.90 7.47
N LEU A 351 -15.12 -32.62 7.04
CA LEU A 351 -16.49 -32.24 7.33
C LEU A 351 -16.78 -32.58 8.79
N ASN A 352 -17.22 -31.59 9.56
CA ASN A 352 -17.90 -31.82 10.82
C ASN A 352 -19.32 -32.27 10.49
N GLU A 353 -19.52 -33.60 10.40
CA GLU A 353 -20.79 -34.21 10.00
C GLU A 353 -21.95 -33.84 10.94
N GLU A 354 -21.69 -33.74 12.25
CA GLU A 354 -22.71 -33.38 13.24
C GLU A 354 -23.22 -31.95 13.03
N GLU A 355 -22.30 -30.99 12.90
CA GLU A 355 -22.67 -29.58 12.69
C GLU A 355 -23.29 -29.38 11.31
N TRP A 356 -22.76 -30.04 10.27
CA TRP A 356 -23.37 -30.02 8.94
C TRP A 356 -24.80 -30.52 8.96
N LYS A 357 -25.03 -31.71 9.55
CA LYS A 357 -26.36 -32.31 9.67
C LYS A 357 -27.31 -31.38 10.43
N ARG A 358 -26.91 -30.84 11.57
CA ARG A 358 -27.70 -29.86 12.35
C ARG A 358 -28.13 -28.67 11.50
N ARG A 359 -27.20 -28.09 10.71
CA ARG A 359 -27.50 -26.93 9.88
C ARG A 359 -28.47 -27.24 8.76
N VAL A 360 -28.27 -28.37 8.09
CA VAL A 360 -29.14 -28.82 7.02
C VAL A 360 -30.53 -29.21 7.55
N ASP A 361 -30.63 -29.84 8.71
CA ASP A 361 -31.94 -30.18 9.34
C ASP A 361 -32.78 -28.91 9.56
N ILE A 362 -32.15 -27.82 10.01
CA ILE A 362 -32.82 -26.52 10.18
C ILE A 362 -33.20 -25.92 8.83
N LEU A 363 -32.30 -25.98 7.83
CA LEU A 363 -32.60 -25.52 6.48
C LEU A 363 -33.79 -26.27 5.87
N GLU A 364 -33.82 -27.60 5.99
CA GLU A 364 -34.93 -28.44 5.52
C GLU A 364 -36.25 -28.03 6.18
N LYS A 365 -36.25 -27.82 7.49
CA LYS A 365 -37.43 -27.34 8.22
C LYS A 365 -37.93 -26.01 7.66
N VAL A 366 -37.04 -25.04 7.48
CA VAL A 366 -37.39 -23.71 6.93
C VAL A 366 -37.94 -23.83 5.51
N ILE A 367 -37.34 -24.66 4.65
CA ILE A 367 -37.84 -24.89 3.28
C ILE A 367 -39.25 -25.47 3.34
N LYS A 368 -39.48 -26.52 4.14
CA LYS A 368 -40.80 -27.15 4.29
C LYS A 368 -41.84 -26.17 4.83
N ASP A 369 -41.49 -25.39 5.85
CA ASP A 369 -42.36 -24.37 6.44
C ASP A 369 -42.74 -23.31 5.39
N LYS A 370 -41.81 -22.91 4.51
CA LYS A 370 -42.05 -21.90 3.48
C LYS A 370 -42.75 -22.39 2.23
N ILE A 371 -42.72 -23.69 1.94
CA ILE A 371 -43.51 -24.30 0.86
C ILE A 371 -44.96 -24.55 1.31
N SER A 372 -45.18 -24.77 2.61
CA SER A 372 -46.43 -25.34 3.12
C SER A 372 -47.54 -24.35 3.48
N PHE A 373 -47.38 -23.04 3.33
CA PHE A 373 -48.41 -22.05 3.68
C PHE A 373 -48.38 -20.78 2.78
N GLU A 374 -49.47 -20.01 2.88
CA GLU A 374 -49.84 -18.74 2.21
C GLU A 374 -48.77 -18.00 1.38
N VAL A 375 -49.19 -17.48 0.22
CA VAL A 375 -48.34 -16.65 -0.65
C VAL A 375 -47.72 -15.50 0.18
N PRO A 376 -46.39 -15.32 0.11
CA PRO A 376 -45.72 -14.27 0.88
C PRO A 376 -46.32 -12.88 0.58
N GLN A 377 -46.66 -12.14 1.63
CA GLN A 377 -47.17 -10.76 1.53
C GLN A 377 -46.06 -9.76 1.18
N LYS A 378 -44.79 -10.11 1.46
CA LYS A 378 -43.63 -9.29 1.12
C LYS A 378 -43.14 -9.65 -0.28
N GLU A 379 -42.81 -8.63 -1.07
CA GLU A 379 -42.21 -8.81 -2.40
C GLU A 379 -40.87 -9.57 -2.32
N ILE A 380 -40.02 -9.24 -1.35
CA ILE A 380 -38.77 -9.96 -1.10
C ILE A 380 -38.62 -10.23 0.40
N GLU A 381 -38.49 -11.51 0.77
CA GLU A 381 -38.23 -11.95 2.15
C GLU A 381 -36.83 -12.57 2.23
N GLU A 382 -35.93 -11.99 3.03
CA GLU A 382 -34.57 -12.53 3.25
C GLU A 382 -34.48 -13.28 4.59
N ILE A 383 -34.06 -14.54 4.54
CA ILE A 383 -33.87 -15.42 5.71
C ILE A 383 -32.40 -15.81 5.81
N LYS A 384 -31.74 -15.43 6.91
CA LYS A 384 -30.32 -15.71 7.14
C LYS A 384 -30.15 -16.82 8.16
N LEU A 385 -29.59 -17.95 7.73
CA LEU A 385 -29.29 -19.10 8.59
C LEU A 385 -27.81 -19.15 8.94
N PHE A 386 -27.51 -19.22 10.24
CA PHE A 386 -26.14 -19.32 10.79
C PHE A 386 -25.25 -18.09 10.53
N TYR A 387 -25.83 -16.89 10.71
CA TYR A 387 -25.12 -15.62 10.58
C TYR A 387 -24.81 -14.98 11.94
N ASN A 388 -23.84 -14.06 11.96
CA ASN A 388 -23.68 -13.16 13.10
C ASN A 388 -24.96 -12.31 13.23
N LYS A 389 -25.52 -12.16 14.44
CA LYS A 389 -26.57 -11.16 14.64
C LYS A 389 -26.00 -9.77 14.36
N THR A 390 -26.59 -9.06 13.42
CA THR A 390 -26.33 -7.63 13.24
C THR A 390 -26.74 -6.94 14.54
N LYS A 391 -25.83 -6.20 15.19
CA LYS A 391 -26.28 -5.21 16.17
C LYS A 391 -27.21 -4.28 15.41
N ILE A 392 -28.50 -4.35 15.68
CA ILE A 392 -29.42 -3.26 15.34
C ILE A 392 -28.79 -2.06 16.06
N LYS A 393 -28.20 -1.14 15.29
CA LYS A 393 -28.01 0.20 15.83
C LYS A 393 -29.41 0.73 15.89
N ASP A 394 -29.93 0.89 17.10
CA ASP A 394 -31.14 1.64 17.34
C ASP A 394 -31.02 2.95 16.55
N LEU A 395 -31.96 3.14 15.64
CA LEU A 395 -32.20 4.42 14.99
C LEU A 395 -32.92 5.24 16.04
N ASP A 396 -32.15 6.01 16.82
CA ASP A 396 -32.65 7.17 17.55
C ASP A 396 -33.18 8.23 16.58
#